data_AF-A0A1C6UJ01-F1
#
_entry.id   AF-A0A1C6UJ01-F1
#
_cell.length_a   1.000
_cell.length_b   1.000
_cell.length_c   1.000
_cell.angle_alpha   90.00
_cell.angle_beta   90.00
_cell.angle_gamma   90.00
#
_symmetry.space_group_name_H-M   'P 1'
#
loop_
_entity.id
_entity.type
_entity.pdbx_description
1 polymer ?
#
loop_
_entity_poly.entity_id
_entity_poly.type
_entity_poly.pdbx_seq_one_letter_code
_entity_poly.pdbx_strand_id
1 'polypeptide(L)'
;MTVRQSIVFNGDLGSGKSTVSVEIAKRLGLRRVSVGDLYRQMAQERQMTALQLNLHAELDQAVDGYVDQLQRDIAASGESLVMDSRLAWHFFTDALKVHMITEPTEAARRVLARPSGPAESYTSLEEAKAKLRERSESERGRFIVRYGVDKARLRNYDLVCDTTRATPEQVIQHVIDVYEGRLGADVLRDGQPLLLLDPARVYPTEDITTLRGLWDSEFVDEVAGSGDEALEPVNIGYTGEYFFVVDGHRRLSAALQSGFPLVPARLVAEVEEPVVGGMSAVDFFAAQARPGLIHDWEAAHGLQLPLPEHALLGGGAVLAGEPGAGA
;
A
#
# COMPACT_ATOMS: atom_id res chain seq x y z
N MET A 1 9.50 -21.27 14.61
CA MET A 1 8.99 -19.94 14.21
C MET A 1 8.98 -19.09 15.45
N THR A 2 9.68 -17.96 15.46
CA THR A 2 9.60 -16.97 16.54
C THR A 2 8.17 -16.47 16.59
N VAL A 3 7.53 -16.55 17.77
CA VAL A 3 6.17 -16.02 17.97
C VAL A 3 6.29 -14.50 17.86
N ARG A 4 5.65 -13.90 16.85
CA ARG A 4 5.63 -12.44 16.69
C ARG A 4 4.84 -11.86 17.87
N GLN A 5 5.49 -11.03 18.67
CA GLN A 5 4.90 -10.52 19.91
C GLN A 5 4.20 -9.17 19.70
N SER A 6 4.76 -8.33 18.85
CA SER A 6 4.23 -7.00 18.57
C SER A 6 3.63 -6.88 17.17
N ILE A 7 2.79 -5.87 16.95
CA ILE A 7 2.34 -5.45 15.63
C ILE A 7 2.79 -4.01 15.42
N VAL A 8 3.57 -3.76 14.38
CA VAL A 8 4.03 -2.41 14.04
C VAL A 8 3.38 -1.94 12.75
N PHE A 9 2.74 -0.79 12.80
CA PHE A 9 2.03 -0.19 11.68
C PHE A 9 2.81 0.96 11.08
N ASN A 10 3.20 0.81 9.82
CA ASN A 10 3.43 1.91 8.90
C ASN A 10 2.18 2.12 8.04
N GLY A 11 2.02 3.31 7.47
CA GLY A 11 0.95 3.53 6.52
C GLY A 11 0.96 4.91 5.89
N ASP A 12 0.41 4.95 4.69
CA ASP A 12 0.26 6.16 3.90
C ASP A 12 -0.65 7.15 4.61
N LEU A 13 -0.49 8.42 4.26
CA LEU A 13 -1.42 9.46 4.70
C LEU A 13 -2.84 9.10 4.23
N GLY A 14 -3.83 9.16 5.11
CA GLY A 14 -5.21 8.82 4.76
C GLY A 14 -5.53 7.31 4.73
N SER A 15 -4.55 6.42 4.97
CA SER A 15 -4.78 4.95 4.98
C SER A 15 -5.63 4.42 6.16
N GLY A 16 -5.93 5.24 7.17
CA GLY A 16 -6.69 4.78 8.34
C GLY A 16 -5.88 4.07 9.43
N LYS A 17 -4.53 4.07 9.33
CA LYS A 17 -3.60 3.47 10.31
C LYS A 17 -3.93 3.72 11.78
N SER A 18 -4.21 4.96 12.15
CA SER A 18 -4.47 5.27 13.56
C SER A 18 -5.79 4.67 14.06
N THR A 19 -6.80 4.55 13.19
CA THR A 19 -8.06 3.87 13.54
C THR A 19 -7.81 2.37 13.75
N VAL A 20 -7.14 1.73 12.79
CA VAL A 20 -6.87 0.28 12.82
C VAL A 20 -5.98 -0.10 14.01
N SER A 21 -4.89 0.64 14.27
CA SER A 21 -4.01 0.36 15.40
C SER A 21 -4.69 0.52 16.76
N VAL A 22 -5.59 1.48 16.93
CA VAL A 22 -6.37 1.66 18.16
C VAL A 22 -7.29 0.46 18.41
N GLU A 23 -8.05 0.06 17.40
CA GLU A 23 -9.02 -1.03 17.55
C GLU A 23 -8.36 -2.40 17.71
N ILE A 24 -7.25 -2.68 16.99
CA ILE A 24 -6.50 -3.92 17.17
C ILE A 24 -5.91 -4.01 18.58
N ALA A 25 -5.33 -2.91 19.10
CA ALA A 25 -4.80 -2.90 20.46
C ALA A 25 -5.89 -3.23 21.50
N LYS A 26 -7.11 -2.70 21.33
CA LYS A 26 -8.25 -3.02 22.19
C LYS A 26 -8.66 -4.48 22.08
N ARG A 27 -8.81 -5.01 20.86
CA ARG A 27 -9.26 -6.39 20.62
C ARG A 27 -8.28 -7.44 21.14
N LEU A 28 -6.98 -7.18 20.98
CA LEU A 28 -5.92 -8.08 21.43
C LEU A 28 -5.48 -7.83 22.88
N GLY A 29 -6.01 -6.80 23.56
CA GLY A 29 -5.61 -6.45 24.91
C GLY A 29 -4.14 -5.98 25.02
N LEU A 30 -3.59 -5.41 23.95
CA LEU A 30 -2.20 -4.96 23.87
C LEU A 30 -2.08 -3.46 24.15
N ARG A 31 -0.96 -3.05 24.73
CA ARG A 31 -0.63 -1.62 24.87
C ARG A 31 -0.44 -1.01 23.48
N ARG A 32 -1.01 0.19 23.24
CA ARG A 32 -0.73 0.97 22.02
C ARG A 32 0.27 2.08 22.33
N VAL A 33 1.31 2.19 21.50
CA VAL A 33 2.22 3.33 21.47
C VAL A 33 2.12 4.00 20.11
N SER A 34 2.10 5.32 20.07
CA SER A 34 1.94 6.09 18.84
C SER A 34 2.90 7.26 18.84
N VAL A 35 3.84 7.22 17.89
CA VAL A 35 4.80 8.32 17.70
C VAL A 35 4.06 9.59 17.28
N GLY A 36 3.00 9.46 16.47
CA GLY A 36 2.18 10.60 16.07
C GLY A 36 1.43 11.26 17.24
N ASP A 37 0.99 10.48 18.23
CA ASP A 37 0.37 11.01 19.45
C ASP A 37 1.42 11.72 20.32
N LEU A 38 2.62 11.15 20.44
CA LEU A 38 3.74 11.76 21.15
C LEU A 38 4.12 13.13 20.57
N TYR A 39 4.29 13.25 19.24
CA TYR A 39 4.54 14.55 18.61
C TYR A 39 3.40 15.54 18.83
N ARG A 40 2.13 15.09 18.80
CA ARG A 40 0.99 15.99 19.08
C ARG A 40 1.02 16.52 20.50
N GLN A 41 1.32 15.67 21.48
CA GLN A 41 1.45 16.07 22.88
C GLN A 41 2.60 17.07 23.06
N MET A 42 3.78 16.77 22.53
CA MET A 42 4.94 17.67 22.57
C MET A 42 4.63 19.03 21.92
N ALA A 43 3.82 19.04 20.86
CA ALA A 43 3.44 20.27 20.17
C ALA A 43 2.54 21.13 21.06
N GLN A 44 1.55 20.51 21.72
CA GLN A 44 0.67 21.20 22.68
C GLN A 44 1.46 21.79 23.85
N GLU A 45 2.39 21.03 24.43
CA GLU A 45 3.28 21.49 25.52
C GLU A 45 4.13 22.70 25.10
N ARG A 46 4.48 22.80 23.82
CA ARG A 46 5.26 23.92 23.23
C ARG A 46 4.40 25.02 22.61
N GLN A 47 3.07 24.97 22.76
CA GLN A 47 2.12 25.89 22.12
C GLN A 47 2.27 25.99 20.59
N MET A 48 2.64 24.87 19.95
CA MET A 48 2.78 24.72 18.51
C MET A 48 1.70 23.79 17.94
N THR A 49 1.41 23.90 16.65
CA THR A 49 0.63 22.88 15.94
C THR A 49 1.49 21.64 15.67
N ALA A 50 0.85 20.48 15.47
CA ALA A 50 1.57 19.26 15.12
C ALA A 50 2.35 19.38 13.79
N LEU A 51 1.84 20.16 12.83
CA LEU A 51 2.55 20.46 11.59
C LEU A 51 3.79 21.32 11.85
N GLN A 52 3.65 22.39 12.63
CA GLN A 52 4.79 23.24 13.02
C GLN A 52 5.85 22.46 13.78
N LEU A 53 5.46 21.57 14.70
CA LEU A 53 6.42 20.74 15.41
C LEU A 53 7.08 19.72 14.49
N ASN A 54 6.36 19.10 13.54
CA ASN A 54 6.99 18.19 12.56
C ASN A 54 8.04 18.94 11.71
N LEU A 55 7.71 20.12 11.20
CA LEU A 55 8.65 20.98 10.47
C LEU A 55 9.81 21.44 11.36
N HIS A 56 9.55 21.67 12.66
CA HIS A 56 10.58 22.02 13.62
C HIS A 56 11.49 20.84 13.98
N ALA A 57 10.94 19.64 14.14
CA ALA A 57 11.68 18.40 14.39
C ALA A 57 12.53 17.99 13.18
N GLU A 58 12.11 18.36 11.96
CA GLU A 58 12.96 18.26 10.77
C GLU A 58 14.24 19.12 10.88
N LEU A 59 14.20 20.20 11.64
CA LEU A 59 15.33 21.11 11.89
C LEU A 59 16.05 20.81 13.22
N ASP A 60 15.37 20.18 14.18
CA ASP A 60 15.86 19.86 15.53
C ASP A 60 16.18 18.37 15.67
N GLN A 61 17.44 18.02 15.37
CA GLN A 61 17.95 16.65 15.46
C GLN A 61 17.79 16.02 16.86
N ALA A 62 17.67 16.82 17.93
CA ALA A 62 17.56 16.30 19.29
C ALA A 62 16.19 15.66 19.55
N VAL A 63 15.10 16.27 19.05
CA VAL A 63 13.74 15.72 19.17
C VAL A 63 13.65 14.40 18.42
N ASP A 64 14.18 14.37 17.20
CA ASP A 64 14.12 13.21 16.33
C ASP A 64 14.98 12.06 16.88
N GLY A 65 16.18 12.34 17.38
CA GLY A 65 17.04 11.35 18.05
C GLY A 65 16.42 10.77 19.32
N TYR A 66 15.71 11.57 20.11
CA TYR A 66 14.97 11.10 21.29
C TYR A 66 13.86 10.12 20.89
N VAL A 67 13.06 10.45 19.87
CA VAL A 67 11.98 9.59 19.38
C VAL A 67 12.54 8.27 18.83
N ASP A 68 13.65 8.31 18.08
CA ASP A 68 14.31 7.09 17.62
C ASP A 68 14.80 6.21 18.76
N GLN A 69 15.42 6.81 19.79
CA GLN A 69 15.90 6.08 20.95
C GLN A 69 14.74 5.42 21.70
N LEU A 70 13.64 6.14 21.91
CA LEU A 70 12.44 5.60 22.54
C LEU A 70 11.91 4.38 21.77
N GLN A 71 11.87 4.45 20.43
CA GLN A 71 11.43 3.32 19.62
C GLN A 71 12.35 2.11 19.74
N ARG A 72 13.67 2.33 19.77
CA ARG A 72 14.67 1.27 19.99
C ARG A 72 14.54 0.62 21.36
N ASP A 73 14.35 1.43 22.41
CA ASP A 73 14.21 0.93 23.78
C ASP A 73 12.94 0.08 23.92
N ILE A 74 11.83 0.52 23.31
CA ILE A 74 10.58 -0.26 23.28
C ILE A 74 10.79 -1.57 22.50
N ALA A 75 11.42 -1.51 21.32
CA ALA A 75 11.71 -2.71 20.54
C ALA A 75 12.59 -3.71 21.30
N ALA A 76 13.60 -3.21 22.04
CA ALA A 76 14.52 -4.03 22.82
C ALA A 76 13.90 -4.57 24.13
N SER A 77 12.79 -4.00 24.60
CA SER A 77 12.13 -4.42 25.85
C SER A 77 11.52 -5.82 25.79
N GLY A 78 11.24 -6.34 24.58
CA GLY A 78 10.51 -7.60 24.38
C GLY A 78 9.04 -7.53 24.78
N GLU A 79 8.49 -6.34 25.01
CA GLU A 79 7.07 -6.17 25.28
C GLU A 79 6.22 -6.52 24.04
N SER A 80 5.06 -7.14 24.27
CA SER A 80 4.02 -7.32 23.25
C SER A 80 3.14 -6.08 23.18
N LEU A 81 3.21 -5.33 22.08
CA LEU A 81 2.46 -4.08 21.91
C LEU A 81 2.06 -3.81 20.46
N VAL A 82 1.18 -2.83 20.28
CA VAL A 82 0.84 -2.25 18.99
C VAL A 82 1.58 -0.92 18.85
N MET A 83 2.44 -0.81 17.85
CA MET A 83 3.23 0.40 17.58
C MET A 83 2.72 1.12 16.33
N ASP A 84 2.24 2.34 16.48
CA ASP A 84 1.85 3.23 15.38
C ASP A 84 3.00 4.22 15.10
N SER A 85 3.81 3.91 14.07
CA SER A 85 4.97 4.72 13.70
C SER A 85 5.40 4.48 12.25
N ARG A 86 5.80 5.55 11.58
CA ARG A 86 6.26 5.51 10.19
C ARG A 86 7.61 4.81 9.99
N LEU A 87 8.34 4.53 11.08
CA LEU A 87 9.68 3.92 11.06
C LEU A 87 9.83 2.72 12.01
N ALA A 88 8.80 2.36 12.80
CA ALA A 88 8.94 1.26 13.76
C ALA A 88 9.31 -0.08 13.10
N TRP A 89 8.88 -0.33 11.87
CA TRP A 89 9.26 -1.51 11.08
C TRP A 89 10.77 -1.68 10.90
N HIS A 90 11.54 -0.58 10.97
CA HIS A 90 13.00 -0.60 10.90
C HIS A 90 13.67 -1.02 12.22
N PHE A 91 13.06 -0.66 13.35
CA PHE A 91 13.63 -0.93 14.69
C PHE A 91 13.17 -2.26 15.28
N PHE A 92 11.97 -2.73 14.95
CA PHE A 92 11.42 -3.96 15.48
C PHE A 92 11.84 -5.16 14.61
N THR A 93 12.49 -6.15 15.24
CA THR A 93 12.87 -7.42 14.60
C THR A 93 11.82 -8.51 14.77
N ASP A 94 11.14 -8.56 15.91
CA ASP A 94 10.22 -9.63 16.31
C ASP A 94 8.75 -9.18 16.34
N ALA A 95 8.32 -8.49 15.29
CA ALA A 95 6.96 -7.97 15.15
C ALA A 95 6.35 -8.31 13.78
N LEU A 96 5.03 -8.31 13.71
CA LEU A 96 4.31 -8.25 12.43
C LEU A 96 4.38 -6.81 11.91
N LYS A 97 5.10 -6.60 10.81
CA LYS A 97 5.27 -5.31 10.16
C LYS A 97 4.17 -5.12 9.11
N VAL A 98 3.21 -4.25 9.43
CA VAL A 98 2.06 -3.96 8.58
C VAL A 98 2.27 -2.61 7.89
N HIS A 99 2.15 -2.58 6.56
CA HIS A 99 2.10 -1.36 5.78
C HIS A 99 0.70 -1.15 5.21
N MET A 100 0.02 -0.11 5.68
CA MET A 100 -1.31 0.25 5.20
C MET A 100 -1.22 1.24 4.04
N ILE A 101 -1.76 0.86 2.88
CA ILE A 101 -1.78 1.68 1.68
C ILE A 101 -3.20 2.09 1.32
N THR A 102 -3.34 3.12 0.49
CA THR A 102 -4.64 3.53 -0.06
C THR A 102 -4.40 4.23 -1.39
N GLU A 103 -5.40 4.20 -2.27
CA GLU A 103 -5.36 4.99 -3.50
C GLU A 103 -5.26 6.49 -3.16
N PRO A 104 -4.40 7.27 -3.86
CA PRO A 104 -4.14 8.67 -3.52
C PRO A 104 -5.37 9.60 -3.51
N THR A 105 -6.34 9.37 -4.39
CA THR A 105 -7.58 10.15 -4.47
C THR A 105 -8.50 9.84 -3.28
N GLU A 106 -8.59 8.57 -2.87
CA GLU A 106 -9.29 8.18 -1.64
C GLU A 106 -8.59 8.72 -0.39
N ALA A 107 -7.26 8.70 -0.35
CA ALA A 107 -6.47 9.34 0.72
C ALA A 107 -6.83 10.82 0.86
N ALA A 108 -6.84 11.55 -0.25
CA ALA A 108 -7.17 12.96 -0.31
C ALA A 108 -8.62 13.21 0.15
N ARG A 109 -9.57 12.38 -0.30
CA ARG A 109 -10.98 12.42 0.13
C ARG A 109 -11.13 12.26 1.65
N ARG A 110 -10.44 11.28 2.24
CA ARG A 110 -10.48 11.02 3.70
C ARG A 110 -9.88 12.17 4.50
N VAL A 111 -8.78 12.74 4.03
CA VAL A 111 -8.13 13.86 4.69
C VAL A 111 -9.00 15.11 4.62
N LEU A 112 -9.63 15.38 3.47
CA LEU A 112 -10.59 16.48 3.30
C LEU A 112 -11.83 16.36 4.18
N ALA A 113 -12.34 15.14 4.37
CA ALA A 113 -13.50 14.87 5.21
C ALA A 113 -13.19 14.96 6.71
N ARG A 114 -11.91 14.96 7.10
CA ARG A 114 -11.51 15.08 8.51
C ARG A 114 -11.73 16.54 8.96
N PRO A 115 -12.28 16.77 10.18
CA PRO A 115 -12.31 18.11 10.75
C PRO A 115 -10.87 18.59 10.99
N SER A 116 -10.31 19.36 10.06
CA SER A 116 -9.01 19.98 10.23
C SER A 116 -9.10 21.13 11.22
N GLY A 117 -8.11 21.24 12.12
CA GLY A 117 -7.81 22.53 12.73
C GLY A 117 -7.36 23.54 11.67
N PRO A 118 -7.25 24.84 11.98
CA PRO A 118 -6.97 25.91 11.01
C PRO A 118 -5.64 25.79 10.22
N ALA A 119 -4.82 24.78 10.48
CA ALA A 119 -3.51 24.56 9.85
C ALA A 119 -3.53 23.64 8.61
N GLU A 120 -4.63 22.91 8.35
CA GLU A 120 -4.74 21.96 7.23
C GLU A 120 -6.07 22.15 6.47
N SER A 121 -6.35 23.35 5.93
CA SER A 121 -7.46 23.52 4.99
C SER A 121 -6.96 23.31 3.56
N TYR A 122 -7.49 22.28 2.90
CA TYR A 122 -7.29 22.05 1.47
C TYR A 122 -8.49 22.65 0.72
N THR A 123 -8.23 23.28 -0.42
CA THR A 123 -9.29 23.95 -1.22
C THR A 123 -9.89 23.04 -2.28
N SER A 124 -9.22 21.93 -2.61
CA SER A 124 -9.68 20.95 -3.60
C SER A 124 -9.09 19.56 -3.37
N LEU A 125 -9.69 18.55 -4.02
CA LEU A 125 -9.20 17.18 -4.03
C LEU A 125 -7.81 17.06 -4.66
N GLU A 126 -7.57 17.76 -5.76
CA GLU A 126 -6.27 17.77 -6.45
C GLU A 126 -5.18 18.43 -5.61
N GLU A 127 -5.49 19.55 -4.94
CA GLU A 127 -4.54 20.17 -4.01
C GLU A 127 -4.20 19.22 -2.85
N ALA A 128 -5.21 18.58 -2.25
CA ALA A 128 -5.00 17.61 -1.19
C ALA A 128 -4.11 16.45 -1.66
N LYS A 129 -4.41 15.86 -2.82
CA LYS A 129 -3.62 14.78 -3.42
C LYS A 129 -2.17 15.19 -3.64
N ALA A 130 -1.93 16.37 -4.23
CA ALA A 130 -0.59 16.90 -4.49
C ALA A 130 0.21 17.12 -3.20
N LYS A 131 -0.39 17.76 -2.18
CA LYS A 131 0.27 18.02 -0.89
C LYS A 131 0.56 16.75 -0.10
N LEU A 132 -0.34 15.76 -0.15
CA LEU A 132 -0.10 14.46 0.47
C LEU A 132 1.06 13.72 -0.19
N ARG A 133 1.15 13.76 -1.53
CA ARG A 133 2.28 13.20 -2.28
C ARG A 133 3.59 13.88 -1.92
N GLU A 134 3.63 15.22 -1.96
CA GLU A 134 4.81 16.02 -1.56
C GLU A 134 5.29 15.67 -0.15
N ARG A 135 4.37 15.60 0.82
CA ARG A 135 4.69 15.20 2.20
C ARG A 135 5.22 13.78 2.29
N SER A 136 4.68 12.85 1.50
CA SER A 136 5.13 11.45 1.50
C SER A 136 6.54 11.33 0.92
N GLU A 137 6.84 12.03 -0.17
CA GLU A 137 8.17 12.02 -0.82
C GLU A 137 9.23 12.73 0.03
N SER A 138 8.90 13.88 0.64
CA SER A 138 9.80 14.56 1.58
C SER A 138 10.22 13.63 2.72
N GLU A 139 9.27 12.90 3.30
CA GLU A 139 9.55 11.91 4.34
C GLU A 139 10.39 10.73 3.82
N ARG A 140 10.06 10.20 2.64
CA ARG A 140 10.83 9.11 2.02
C ARG A 140 12.28 9.53 1.83
N GLY A 141 12.51 10.72 1.27
CA GLY A 141 13.85 11.29 1.09
C GLY A 141 14.60 11.40 2.41
N ARG A 142 13.94 11.87 3.48
CA ARG A 142 14.53 11.93 4.83
C ARG A 142 14.95 10.55 5.33
N PHE A 143 14.12 9.52 5.15
CA PHE A 143 14.45 8.17 5.62
C PHE A 143 15.62 7.55 4.86
N ILE A 144 15.70 7.81 3.56
CA ILE A 144 16.83 7.37 2.74
C ILE A 144 18.12 8.05 3.20
N VAL A 145 18.11 9.38 3.36
CA VAL A 145 19.31 10.14 3.75
C VAL A 145 19.78 9.76 5.15
N ARG A 146 18.85 9.59 6.10
CA ARG A 146 19.19 9.40 7.53
C ARG A 146 19.45 7.96 7.92
N TYR A 147 18.69 7.01 7.36
CA TYR A 147 18.74 5.61 7.77
C TYR A 147 19.18 4.67 6.64
N GLY A 148 19.30 5.17 5.40
CA GLY A 148 19.61 4.32 4.24
C GLY A 148 18.47 3.38 3.85
N VAL A 149 17.25 3.64 4.32
CA VAL A 149 16.08 2.78 4.09
C VAL A 149 15.00 3.51 3.31
N ASP A 150 14.30 2.78 2.46
CA ASP A 150 13.22 3.31 1.64
C ASP A 150 11.88 2.72 2.07
N LYS A 151 11.00 3.56 2.64
CA LYS A 151 9.68 3.13 3.10
C LYS A 151 8.78 2.58 1.99
N ALA A 152 9.07 2.90 0.72
CA ALA A 152 8.29 2.44 -0.43
C ALA A 152 8.64 1.02 -0.89
N ARG A 153 9.74 0.42 -0.37
CA ARG A 153 10.05 -1.00 -0.63
C ARG A 153 9.12 -1.89 0.17
N LEU A 154 8.34 -2.70 -0.53
CA LEU A 154 7.33 -3.56 0.10
C LEU A 154 7.97 -4.71 0.87
N ARG A 155 9.18 -5.14 0.46
CA ARG A 155 9.96 -6.17 1.16
C ARG A 155 10.42 -5.79 2.57
N ASN A 156 10.23 -4.56 3.00
CA ASN A 156 10.47 -4.17 4.39
C ASN A 156 9.39 -4.64 5.36
N TYR A 157 8.25 -5.13 4.85
CA TYR A 157 7.07 -5.45 5.62
C TYR A 157 6.71 -6.94 5.51
N ASP A 158 5.96 -7.44 6.50
CA ASP A 158 5.38 -8.78 6.46
C ASP A 158 4.02 -8.75 5.72
N LEU A 159 3.24 -7.69 5.94
CA LEU A 159 1.89 -7.53 5.41
C LEU A 159 1.73 -6.14 4.79
N VAL A 160 1.25 -6.07 3.55
CA VAL A 160 0.75 -4.84 2.93
C VAL A 160 -0.76 -4.94 2.81
N CYS A 161 -1.48 -4.00 3.41
CA CYS A 161 -2.93 -3.99 3.40
C CYS A 161 -3.46 -2.75 2.70
N ASP A 162 -4.17 -2.97 1.61
CA ASP A 162 -4.90 -1.94 0.91
C ASP A 162 -6.18 -1.59 1.66
N THR A 163 -6.42 -0.29 1.82
CA THR A 163 -7.58 0.20 2.55
C THR A 163 -8.50 1.02 1.66
N THR A 164 -8.33 0.98 0.33
CA THR A 164 -9.05 1.85 -0.60
C THR A 164 -10.56 1.63 -0.52
N ARG A 165 -11.04 0.41 -0.82
CA ARG A 165 -12.46 0.04 -0.71
C ARG A 165 -12.79 -0.82 0.52
N ALA A 166 -11.79 -1.47 1.13
CA ALA A 166 -12.00 -2.29 2.31
C ALA A 166 -12.48 -1.47 3.51
N THR A 167 -13.45 -2.01 4.25
CA THR A 167 -13.94 -1.36 5.48
C THR A 167 -12.89 -1.48 6.60
N PRO A 168 -12.87 -0.57 7.59
CA PRO A 168 -11.99 -0.70 8.74
C PRO A 168 -12.11 -2.04 9.45
N GLU A 169 -13.32 -2.58 9.57
CA GLU A 169 -13.59 -3.87 10.20
C GLU A 169 -12.88 -5.02 9.47
N GLN A 170 -13.01 -5.09 8.14
CA GLN A 170 -12.35 -6.11 7.32
C GLN A 170 -10.83 -6.03 7.45
N VAL A 171 -10.27 -4.81 7.40
CA VAL A 171 -8.83 -4.60 7.56
C VAL A 171 -8.36 -5.04 8.96
N ILE A 172 -9.10 -4.68 10.02
CA ILE A 172 -8.78 -5.07 11.39
C ILE A 172 -8.79 -6.59 11.53
N GLN A 173 -9.84 -7.24 11.03
CA GLN A 173 -10.01 -8.68 11.12
C GLN A 173 -8.87 -9.40 10.38
N HIS A 174 -8.58 -9.03 9.13
CA HIS A 174 -7.50 -9.62 8.34
C HIS A 174 -6.12 -9.45 8.99
N VAL A 175 -5.81 -8.28 9.56
CA VAL A 175 -4.54 -8.10 10.27
C VAL A 175 -4.45 -9.01 11.51
N ILE A 176 -5.55 -9.17 12.25
CA ILE A 176 -5.62 -10.11 13.39
C ILE A 176 -5.43 -11.55 12.90
N ASP A 177 -6.09 -11.95 11.81
CA ASP A 177 -5.97 -13.30 11.26
C ASP A 177 -4.56 -13.61 10.78
N VAL A 178 -3.87 -12.63 10.17
CA VAL A 178 -2.45 -12.76 9.82
C VAL A 178 -1.57 -12.86 11.08
N TYR A 179 -1.82 -12.03 12.09
CA TYR A 179 -1.08 -12.06 13.36
C TYR A 179 -1.23 -13.39 14.09
N GLU A 180 -2.43 -13.96 14.10
CA GLU A 180 -2.75 -15.24 14.73
C GLU A 180 -2.41 -16.45 13.84
N GLY A 181 -1.93 -16.22 12.61
CA GLY A 181 -1.52 -17.26 11.66
C GLY A 181 -2.68 -18.01 11.00
N ARG A 182 -3.90 -17.45 11.03
CA ARG A 182 -5.08 -17.97 10.34
C ARG A 182 -5.12 -17.60 8.86
N LEU A 183 -4.45 -16.52 8.44
CA LEU A 183 -4.41 -16.05 7.05
C LEU A 183 -2.97 -15.93 6.52
N GLY A 184 -2.74 -16.42 5.30
CA GLY A 184 -1.49 -16.25 4.54
C GLY A 184 -0.22 -16.79 5.20
N ALA A 185 -0.36 -17.78 6.08
CA ALA A 185 0.77 -18.38 6.80
C ALA A 185 1.78 -19.07 5.86
N ASP A 186 1.32 -19.61 4.74
CA ASP A 186 2.14 -20.15 3.66
C ASP A 186 2.94 -19.05 2.94
N VAL A 187 2.28 -17.95 2.56
CA VAL A 187 2.94 -16.81 1.93
C VAL A 187 4.04 -16.27 2.82
N LEU A 188 3.72 -16.01 4.09
CA LEU A 188 4.69 -15.49 5.07
C LEU A 188 5.87 -16.45 5.36
N ARG A 189 5.72 -17.76 5.10
CA ARG A 189 6.81 -18.74 5.21
C ARG A 189 7.69 -18.77 3.98
N ASP A 190 7.08 -18.75 2.80
CA ASP A 190 7.77 -18.95 1.52
C ASP A 190 8.40 -17.65 0.98
N GLY A 191 7.85 -16.49 1.36
CA GLY A 191 8.37 -15.18 0.97
C GLY A 191 7.45 -14.03 1.36
N GLN A 192 8.00 -13.05 2.08
CA GLN A 192 7.31 -11.82 2.44
C GLN A 192 7.40 -10.77 1.33
N PRO A 193 6.44 -9.82 1.24
CA PRO A 193 5.22 -9.70 2.06
C PRO A 193 4.04 -10.53 1.54
N LEU A 194 3.08 -10.82 2.43
CA LEU A 194 1.69 -11.06 2.04
C LEU A 194 1.06 -9.72 1.64
N LEU A 195 0.39 -9.70 0.49
CA LEU A 195 -0.35 -8.54 0.03
C LEU A 195 -1.85 -8.83 0.16
N LEU A 196 -2.61 -7.92 0.76
CA LEU A 196 -4.06 -7.88 0.70
C LEU A 196 -4.42 -6.62 -0.10
N LEU A 197 -4.72 -6.79 -1.39
CA LEU A 197 -4.86 -5.68 -2.33
C LEU A 197 -6.31 -5.44 -2.70
N ASP A 198 -6.67 -4.18 -2.94
CA ASP A 198 -7.92 -3.88 -3.62
C ASP A 198 -7.80 -4.38 -5.07
N PRO A 199 -8.61 -5.35 -5.52
CA PRO A 199 -8.47 -5.90 -6.87
C PRO A 199 -8.70 -4.85 -7.97
N ALA A 200 -9.44 -3.78 -7.69
CA ALA A 200 -9.68 -2.67 -8.63
C ALA A 200 -8.47 -1.74 -8.79
N ARG A 201 -7.38 -1.96 -8.04
CA ARG A 201 -6.11 -1.24 -8.17
C ARG A 201 -5.00 -2.07 -8.83
N VAL A 202 -5.29 -3.33 -9.18
CA VAL A 202 -4.32 -4.22 -9.79
C VAL A 202 -4.42 -4.10 -11.30
N TYR A 203 -3.31 -3.72 -11.93
CA TYR A 203 -3.22 -3.57 -13.37
C TYR A 203 -3.10 -4.94 -14.06
N PRO A 204 -3.89 -5.18 -15.11
CA PRO A 204 -3.80 -6.39 -15.90
C PRO A 204 -2.56 -6.39 -16.81
N THR A 205 -2.05 -7.59 -17.09
CA THR A 205 -0.92 -7.82 -18.01
C THR A 205 -1.23 -8.86 -19.09
N GLU A 206 -2.44 -9.42 -19.08
CA GLU A 206 -2.97 -10.29 -20.12
C GLU A 206 -4.30 -9.73 -20.63
N ASP A 207 -4.58 -9.94 -21.91
CA ASP A 207 -5.83 -9.52 -22.53
C ASP A 207 -6.99 -10.32 -21.94
N ILE A 208 -8.04 -9.62 -21.54
CA ILE A 208 -9.21 -10.24 -20.92
C ILE A 208 -9.80 -11.33 -21.82
N THR A 209 -9.83 -11.14 -23.14
CA THR A 209 -10.39 -12.12 -24.09
C THR A 209 -9.66 -13.46 -24.11
N THR A 210 -8.42 -13.51 -23.62
CA THR A 210 -7.64 -14.76 -23.52
C THR A 210 -8.06 -15.63 -22.34
N LEU A 211 -8.77 -15.06 -21.37
CA LEU A 211 -9.27 -15.75 -20.19
C LEU A 211 -10.49 -16.60 -20.58
N ARG A 212 -10.23 -17.87 -20.91
CA ARG A 212 -11.29 -18.86 -21.20
C ARG A 212 -12.25 -18.98 -20.01
N GLY A 213 -13.55 -18.98 -20.29
CA GLY A 213 -14.56 -19.14 -19.24
C GLY A 213 -14.58 -17.96 -18.25
N LEU A 214 -14.32 -16.75 -18.73
CA LEU A 214 -14.45 -15.49 -17.97
C LEU A 214 -15.78 -15.34 -17.26
N TRP A 215 -16.83 -15.77 -17.95
CA TRP A 215 -18.23 -15.76 -17.49
C TRP A 215 -18.69 -17.17 -17.14
N ASP A 216 -17.75 -18.09 -16.91
CA ASP A 216 -18.06 -19.42 -16.39
C ASP A 216 -18.58 -19.24 -14.97
N SER A 217 -19.91 -19.26 -14.85
CA SER A 217 -20.60 -19.00 -13.59
C SER A 217 -20.15 -19.97 -12.51
N GLU A 218 -19.82 -21.22 -12.85
CA GLU A 218 -19.39 -22.20 -11.83
C GLU A 218 -18.09 -21.77 -11.13
N PHE A 219 -17.09 -21.30 -11.87
CA PHE A 219 -15.83 -20.83 -11.27
C PHE A 219 -16.01 -19.53 -10.47
N VAL A 220 -16.80 -18.59 -11.00
CA VAL A 220 -17.08 -17.32 -10.30
C VAL A 220 -17.90 -17.58 -9.04
N ASP A 221 -18.88 -18.47 -9.09
CA ASP A 221 -19.71 -18.87 -7.95
C ASP A 221 -18.88 -19.63 -6.91
N GLU A 222 -17.93 -20.48 -7.33
CA GLU A 222 -16.99 -21.15 -6.43
C GLU A 222 -16.09 -20.14 -5.70
N VAL A 223 -15.53 -19.17 -6.42
CA VAL A 223 -14.74 -18.09 -5.82
C VAL A 223 -15.60 -17.26 -4.87
N ALA A 224 -16.80 -16.85 -5.28
CA ALA A 224 -17.72 -16.08 -4.47
C ALA A 224 -18.12 -16.81 -3.18
N GLY A 225 -18.40 -18.12 -3.28
CA GLY A 225 -18.78 -18.97 -2.15
C GLY A 225 -17.65 -19.26 -1.17
N SER A 226 -16.40 -19.23 -1.63
CA SER A 226 -15.21 -19.48 -0.80
C SER A 226 -14.79 -18.28 0.04
N GLY A 227 -15.14 -17.06 -0.40
CA GLY A 227 -14.72 -15.80 0.25
C GLY A 227 -13.29 -15.39 -0.13
N ASP A 228 -12.90 -14.17 0.27
CA ASP A 228 -11.59 -13.59 -0.06
C ASP A 228 -10.42 -14.29 0.65
N GLU A 229 -10.64 -14.81 1.86
CA GLU A 229 -9.61 -15.52 2.65
C GLU A 229 -9.19 -16.88 2.05
N ALA A 230 -10.10 -17.55 1.35
CA ALA A 230 -9.87 -18.87 0.77
C ALA A 230 -9.33 -18.82 -0.67
N LEU A 231 -9.27 -17.63 -1.27
CA LEU A 231 -8.75 -17.46 -2.61
C LEU A 231 -7.25 -17.75 -2.63
N GLU A 232 -6.81 -18.64 -3.53
CA GLU A 232 -5.38 -18.87 -3.74
C GLU A 232 -4.70 -17.54 -4.14
N PRO A 233 -3.58 -17.15 -3.48
CA PRO A 233 -2.96 -15.86 -3.72
C PRO A 233 -2.58 -15.62 -5.18
N VAL A 234 -2.89 -14.44 -5.70
CA VAL A 234 -2.44 -14.02 -7.04
C VAL A 234 -0.98 -13.54 -6.99
N ASN A 235 -0.24 -13.77 -8.07
CA ASN A 235 1.16 -13.35 -8.17
C ASN A 235 1.21 -11.91 -8.68
N ILE A 236 1.80 -11.02 -7.89
CA ILE A 236 1.80 -9.58 -8.14
C ILE A 236 3.23 -9.06 -8.29
N GLY A 237 3.45 -8.26 -9.32
CA GLY A 237 4.60 -7.37 -9.41
C GLY A 237 4.27 -5.97 -8.93
N TYR A 238 5.29 -5.23 -8.50
CA TYR A 238 5.16 -3.86 -8.00
C TYR A 238 6.20 -2.93 -8.61
N THR A 239 5.78 -1.76 -9.12
CA THR A 239 6.70 -0.74 -9.61
C THR A 239 6.11 0.67 -9.48
N GLY A 240 6.91 1.62 -9.00
CA GLY A 240 6.46 2.98 -8.72
C GLY A 240 5.35 2.99 -7.66
N GLU A 241 4.10 3.16 -8.11
CA GLU A 241 2.88 3.09 -7.30
C GLU A 241 1.87 2.03 -7.82
N TYR A 242 2.29 1.22 -8.80
CA TYR A 242 1.44 0.30 -9.54
C TYR A 242 1.64 -1.14 -9.08
N PHE A 243 0.55 -1.80 -8.72
CA PHE A 243 0.47 -3.24 -8.58
C PHE A 243 -0.02 -3.83 -9.89
N PHE A 244 0.61 -4.89 -10.38
CA PHE A 244 0.19 -5.56 -11.60
C PHE A 244 0.20 -7.07 -11.42
N VAL A 245 -0.79 -7.74 -12.02
CA VAL A 245 -0.86 -9.20 -11.97
C VAL A 245 0.17 -9.80 -12.91
N VAL A 246 0.97 -10.74 -12.42
CA VAL A 246 1.91 -11.55 -13.21
C VAL A 246 1.30 -12.91 -13.51
N ASP A 247 0.56 -13.47 -12.57
CA ASP A 247 -0.19 -14.71 -12.73
C ASP A 247 -1.43 -14.72 -11.80
N GLY A 248 -2.49 -15.40 -12.24
CA GLY A 248 -3.77 -15.44 -11.53
C GLY A 248 -4.84 -14.47 -12.05
N HIS A 249 -4.74 -14.02 -13.30
CA HIS A 249 -5.71 -13.09 -13.92
C HIS A 249 -7.15 -13.59 -13.86
N ARG A 250 -7.40 -14.90 -14.03
CA ARG A 250 -8.76 -15.47 -13.89
C ARG A 250 -9.30 -15.30 -12.45
N ARG A 251 -8.45 -15.49 -11.43
CA ARG A 251 -8.80 -15.29 -10.01
C ARG A 251 -9.04 -13.80 -9.71
N LEU A 252 -8.20 -12.91 -10.23
CA LEU A 252 -8.40 -11.46 -10.13
C LEU A 252 -9.72 -11.03 -10.76
N SER A 253 -9.99 -11.50 -11.98
CA SER A 253 -11.24 -11.22 -12.69
C SER A 253 -12.47 -11.75 -11.95
N ALA A 254 -12.42 -12.98 -11.43
CA ALA A 254 -13.50 -13.54 -10.61
C ALA A 254 -13.72 -12.71 -9.34
N ALA A 255 -12.66 -12.33 -8.61
CA ALA A 255 -12.77 -11.48 -7.42
C ALA A 255 -13.39 -10.11 -7.72
N LEU A 256 -13.07 -9.50 -8.86
CA LEU A 256 -13.70 -8.27 -9.34
C LEU A 256 -15.20 -8.46 -9.59
N GLN A 257 -15.58 -9.54 -10.27
CA GLN A 257 -16.98 -9.88 -10.55
C GLN A 257 -17.77 -10.16 -9.26
N SER A 258 -17.15 -10.84 -8.30
CA SER A 258 -17.75 -11.14 -6.99
C SER A 258 -17.74 -9.94 -6.03
N GLY A 259 -17.19 -8.80 -6.44
CA GLY A 259 -17.18 -7.58 -5.63
C GLY A 259 -16.28 -7.65 -4.41
N PHE A 260 -15.23 -8.48 -4.44
CA PHE A 260 -14.32 -8.61 -3.31
C PHE A 260 -13.61 -7.28 -3.02
N PRO A 261 -13.56 -6.85 -1.75
CA PRO A 261 -12.86 -5.63 -1.36
C PRO A 261 -11.34 -5.82 -1.33
N LEU A 262 -10.89 -7.06 -1.12
CA LEU A 262 -9.50 -7.45 -1.02
C LEU A 262 -9.27 -8.79 -1.73
N VAL A 263 -8.06 -8.97 -2.26
CA VAL A 263 -7.55 -10.24 -2.76
C VAL A 263 -6.20 -10.55 -2.12
N PRO A 264 -5.98 -11.79 -1.63
CA PRO A 264 -4.67 -12.21 -1.18
C PRO A 264 -3.72 -12.33 -2.38
N ALA A 265 -2.49 -11.92 -2.17
CA ALA A 265 -1.48 -11.85 -3.20
C ALA A 265 -0.07 -12.08 -2.65
N ARG A 266 0.80 -12.60 -3.52
CA ARG A 266 2.22 -12.80 -3.27
C ARG A 266 3.04 -11.83 -4.13
N LEU A 267 3.95 -11.09 -3.50
CA LEU A 267 4.89 -10.26 -4.24
C LEU A 267 5.94 -11.14 -4.91
N VAL A 268 5.94 -11.18 -6.25
CA VAL A 268 6.93 -11.96 -7.02
C VAL A 268 8.15 -11.13 -7.41
N ALA A 269 7.99 -9.82 -7.63
CA ALA A 269 9.07 -8.91 -7.95
C ALA A 269 8.70 -7.46 -7.63
N GLU A 270 9.65 -6.67 -7.14
CA GLU A 270 9.52 -5.21 -7.07
C GLU A 270 10.65 -4.47 -7.81
N VAL A 271 10.29 -3.40 -8.52
CA VAL A 271 11.22 -2.48 -9.20
C VAL A 271 12.19 -3.21 -10.16
N GLU A 272 13.48 -3.31 -9.81
CA GLU A 272 14.52 -3.92 -10.65
C GLU A 272 14.59 -5.44 -10.53
N GLU A 273 13.80 -6.02 -9.63
CA GLU A 273 13.78 -7.47 -9.46
C GLU A 273 13.19 -8.16 -10.69
N PRO A 274 13.75 -9.31 -11.08
CA PRO A 274 13.30 -10.01 -12.27
C PRO A 274 11.95 -10.69 -12.03
N VAL A 275 11.04 -10.55 -12.99
CA VAL A 275 9.85 -11.40 -13.14
C VAL A 275 10.16 -12.62 -14.01
N VAL A 276 9.12 -13.32 -14.49
CA VAL A 276 9.25 -14.44 -15.44
C VAL A 276 9.97 -13.97 -16.72
N GLY A 277 10.96 -14.74 -17.16
CA GLY A 277 11.73 -14.45 -18.37
C GLY A 277 12.90 -13.47 -18.18
N GLY A 278 13.19 -13.04 -16.93
CA GLY A 278 14.39 -12.27 -16.60
C GLY A 278 14.29 -10.76 -16.85
N MET A 279 13.14 -10.26 -17.32
CA MET A 279 12.86 -8.81 -17.37
C MET A 279 12.66 -8.28 -15.95
N SER A 280 13.06 -7.03 -15.69
CA SER A 280 12.73 -6.35 -14.43
C SER A 280 11.21 -6.17 -14.30
N ALA A 281 10.71 -5.99 -13.07
CA ALA A 281 9.30 -5.66 -12.85
C ALA A 281 8.88 -4.37 -13.55
N VAL A 282 9.78 -3.37 -13.58
CA VAL A 282 9.61 -2.12 -14.35
C VAL A 282 9.41 -2.40 -15.84
N ASP A 283 10.35 -3.13 -16.46
CA ASP A 283 10.33 -3.39 -17.90
C ASP A 283 9.15 -4.27 -18.31
N PHE A 284 8.84 -5.28 -17.50
CA PHE A 284 7.70 -6.15 -17.75
C PHE A 284 6.38 -5.38 -17.69
N PHE A 285 6.19 -4.55 -16.67
CA PHE A 285 4.99 -3.73 -16.55
C PHE A 285 4.85 -2.78 -17.74
N ALA A 286 5.94 -2.09 -18.11
CA ALA A 286 5.95 -1.19 -19.25
C ALA A 286 5.61 -1.90 -20.58
N ALA A 287 6.07 -3.14 -20.76
CA ALA A 287 5.83 -3.91 -21.97
C ALA A 287 4.39 -4.48 -22.08
N GLN A 288 3.80 -4.87 -20.95
CA GLN A 288 2.51 -5.59 -20.91
C GLN A 288 1.30 -4.68 -20.64
N ALA A 289 1.42 -3.72 -19.72
CA ALA A 289 0.31 -2.84 -19.33
C ALA A 289 0.10 -1.73 -20.37
N ARG A 290 -0.53 -2.07 -21.49
CA ARG A 290 -0.82 -1.18 -22.63
C ARG A 290 -2.21 -0.55 -22.50
N PRO A 291 -2.45 0.66 -23.05
CA PRO A 291 -3.74 1.35 -22.94
C PRO A 291 -4.94 0.50 -23.35
N GLY A 292 -4.88 -0.19 -24.50
CA GLY A 292 -6.00 -1.02 -24.99
C GLY A 292 -6.36 -2.13 -24.00
N LEU A 293 -5.36 -2.85 -23.51
CA LEU A 293 -5.54 -3.92 -22.53
C LEU A 293 -6.16 -3.39 -21.23
N ILE A 294 -5.69 -2.25 -20.72
CA ILE A 294 -6.26 -1.61 -19.52
C ILE A 294 -7.73 -1.24 -19.76
N HIS A 295 -8.04 -0.59 -20.88
CA HIS A 295 -9.41 -0.18 -21.22
C HIS A 295 -10.36 -1.37 -21.40
N ASP A 296 -9.91 -2.48 -21.98
CA ASP A 296 -10.73 -3.68 -22.13
C ASP A 296 -11.11 -4.28 -20.76
N TRP A 297 -10.17 -4.29 -19.81
CA TRP A 297 -10.43 -4.69 -18.43
C TRP A 297 -11.33 -3.70 -17.69
N GLU A 298 -11.14 -2.38 -17.87
CA GLU A 298 -12.03 -1.37 -17.32
C GLU A 298 -13.47 -1.56 -17.81
N ALA A 299 -13.65 -1.79 -19.12
CA ALA A 299 -14.96 -2.01 -19.72
C ALA A 299 -15.63 -3.29 -19.22
N ALA A 300 -14.86 -4.37 -19.05
CA ALA A 300 -15.40 -5.66 -18.60
C ALA A 300 -15.83 -5.66 -17.12
N HIS A 301 -15.13 -4.90 -16.28
CA HIS A 301 -15.31 -4.94 -14.82
C HIS A 301 -15.84 -3.64 -14.21
N GLY A 302 -16.08 -2.59 -15.01
CA GLY A 302 -16.55 -1.29 -14.54
C GLY A 302 -15.52 -0.57 -13.66
N LEU A 303 -14.23 -0.68 -14.00
CA LEU A 303 -13.12 -0.12 -13.23
C LEU A 303 -12.74 1.29 -13.70
N GLN A 304 -11.92 1.95 -12.89
CA GLN A 304 -11.19 3.16 -13.26
C GLN A 304 -9.73 2.99 -12.85
N LEU A 305 -8.89 2.63 -13.82
CA LEU A 305 -7.45 2.45 -13.68
C LEU A 305 -6.75 3.57 -14.46
N PRO A 306 -6.19 4.59 -13.79
CA PRO A 306 -5.44 5.65 -14.47
C PRO A 306 -4.34 5.06 -15.34
N LEU A 307 -4.18 5.54 -16.58
CA LEU A 307 -3.10 5.05 -17.43
C LEU A 307 -1.73 5.35 -16.78
N PRO A 308 -0.84 4.35 -16.70
CA PRO A 308 0.49 4.56 -16.16
C PRO A 308 1.30 5.50 -17.05
N GLU A 309 2.30 6.17 -16.47
CA GLU A 309 3.06 7.23 -17.15
C GLU A 309 3.66 6.79 -18.51
N HIS A 310 4.22 5.58 -18.58
CA HIS A 310 4.77 5.03 -19.83
C HIS A 310 3.72 4.87 -20.94
N ALA A 311 2.47 4.56 -20.56
CA ALA A 311 1.37 4.36 -21.48
C ALA A 311 0.81 5.69 -22.02
N LEU A 312 0.99 6.79 -21.28
CA LEU A 312 0.64 8.14 -21.72
C LEU A 312 1.65 8.69 -22.75
N LEU A 313 2.93 8.40 -22.56
CA LEU A 313 4.02 8.88 -23.42
C LEU A 313 4.08 8.14 -24.77
N GLY A 314 3.65 6.87 -24.83
CA GLY A 314 3.65 6.04 -26.04
C GLY A 314 2.66 6.48 -27.13
N GLY A 315 1.67 7.34 -26.82
CA GLY A 315 0.70 7.86 -27.79
C GLY A 315 1.17 9.04 -28.64
N GLY A 316 2.36 9.59 -28.37
CA GLY A 316 2.86 10.83 -28.97
C GLY A 316 3.80 10.69 -30.17
N ALA A 317 4.03 9.48 -30.70
CA ALA A 317 4.98 9.23 -31.78
C ALA A 317 4.31 8.80 -33.10
N VAL A 318 3.28 9.53 -33.54
CA VAL A 318 2.84 9.55 -34.95
C VAL A 318 2.45 11.00 -35.27
N LEU A 319 2.91 11.51 -36.42
CA LEU A 319 2.86 12.91 -36.88
C LEU A 319 4.06 13.80 -36.53
N ALA A 320 5.26 13.37 -36.94
CA ALA A 320 6.31 14.31 -37.32
C ALA A 320 6.79 13.98 -38.75
N GLY A 321 6.19 14.68 -39.72
CA GLY A 321 6.78 15.06 -41.01
C GLY A 321 7.04 13.96 -42.04
N GLU A 322 6.13 13.84 -43.01
CA GLU A 322 6.58 13.49 -44.36
C GLU A 322 7.54 14.59 -44.86
N PRO A 323 8.73 14.25 -45.41
CA PRO A 323 9.54 15.22 -46.12
C PRO A 323 8.91 15.45 -47.50
N GLY A 324 8.19 16.56 -47.65
CA GLY A 324 7.75 17.04 -48.95
C GLY A 324 8.96 17.36 -49.83
N ALA A 325 9.25 16.46 -50.77
CA ALA A 325 10.20 16.66 -51.83
C ALA A 325 9.57 17.46 -52.99
N GLY A 326 10.20 18.59 -53.32
CA GLY A 326 10.41 19.16 -54.67
C GLY A 326 9.24 19.32 -55.64
N ALA A 327 8.93 20.58 -55.97
CA ALA A 327 9.24 21.22 -57.27
C ALA A 327 8.83 22.70 -57.23
#